data_AF-X0Z4R6-F1
#
_entry.id   AF-X0Z4R6-F1
#
_cell.length_a   1.000
_cell.length_b   1.000
_cell.length_c   1.000
_cell.angle_alpha   90.00
_cell.angle_beta   90.00
_cell.angle_gamma   90.00
#
_symmetry.space_group_name_H-M   'P 1'
#
loop_
_entity.id
_entity.type
_entity.pdbx_description
1 polymer ?
#
loop_
_entity_poly.entity_id
_entity_poly.type
_entity_poly.pdbx_seq_one_letter_code
_entity_poly.pdbx_strand_id
1 'polypeptide(L)'
;MTEILFTLVFPLVLLLILIIIFISGIFKEKPKREFMSCDEFIKDWLKDHGQAHKVDEQYAKMKKDPAGKLYMPITYGGAKFFIKLGLNPNLVSFIGLILSFFIFWGVIMASAGHTLDLITQQPFYGSWFFLIGLLVLYTGISDGIDGAIARLLDIKSKTGAWLDNIIDRVSDILVLVCFVPTSLLVYPSYGLDFTWIVWTNIFLIFIYEYMRARHEG
;
A
#
# COMPACT_ATOMS: atom_id res chain seq x y z
N MET A 1 13.19 -27.70 -5.18
CA MET A 1 13.16 -27.20 -3.79
C MET A 1 12.89 -25.69 -3.75
N THR A 2 13.67 -24.87 -4.48
CA THR A 2 13.48 -23.41 -4.59
C THR A 2 12.09 -23.01 -5.13
N GLU A 3 11.59 -23.73 -6.14
CA GLU A 3 10.27 -23.47 -6.72
C GLU A 3 9.13 -23.72 -5.71
N ILE A 4 9.18 -24.81 -4.95
CA ILE A 4 8.19 -25.11 -3.89
C ILE A 4 8.25 -24.05 -2.79
N LEU A 5 9.46 -23.60 -2.42
CA LEU A 5 9.63 -22.56 -1.42
C LEU A 5 8.96 -21.24 -1.87
N PHE A 6 9.14 -20.85 -3.13
CA PHE A 6 8.57 -19.61 -3.64
C PHE A 6 7.06 -19.70 -3.97
N THR A 7 6.62 -20.77 -4.62
CA THR A 7 5.24 -20.92 -5.07
C THR A 7 4.27 -21.21 -3.92
N LEU A 8 4.70 -21.95 -2.90
CA LEU A 8 3.84 -22.43 -1.82
C LEU A 8 4.24 -21.90 -0.45
N VAL A 9 5.51 -22.06 -0.04
CA VAL A 9 5.92 -21.71 1.33
C VAL A 9 5.88 -20.21 1.57
N PHE A 10 6.36 -19.41 0.61
CA PHE A 10 6.39 -17.95 0.69
C PHE A 10 5.01 -17.33 0.97
N PRO A 11 3.96 -17.55 0.15
CA PRO A 11 2.63 -16.98 0.42
C PRO A 11 2.00 -17.54 1.71
N LEU A 12 2.29 -18.79 2.10
CA LEU A 12 1.79 -19.35 3.36
C LEU A 12 2.41 -18.68 4.59
N VAL A 13 3.71 -18.36 4.55
CA VAL A 13 4.38 -17.61 5.62
C VAL A 13 3.79 -16.21 5.72
N LEU A 14 3.57 -15.52 4.60
CA LEU A 14 2.91 -14.21 4.60
C LEU A 14 1.50 -14.28 5.21
N LEU A 15 0.72 -15.29 4.83
CA LEU A 15 -0.62 -15.51 5.38
C LEU A 15 -0.59 -15.78 6.89
N LEU A 16 0.36 -16.60 7.36
CA LEU A 16 0.56 -16.86 8.78
C LEU A 16 0.86 -15.57 9.56
N ILE A 17 1.78 -14.75 9.06
CA ILE A 17 2.14 -13.47 9.68
C ILE A 17 0.91 -12.54 9.72
N LEU A 18 0.15 -12.47 8.62
CA LEU A 18 -1.07 -11.66 8.56
C LEU A 18 -2.11 -12.12 9.59
N ILE A 19 -2.32 -13.43 9.72
CA ILE A 19 -3.21 -14.02 10.73
C ILE A 19 -2.75 -13.65 12.14
N ILE A 20 -1.44 -13.76 12.43
CA ILE A 20 -0.87 -13.39 13.74
C ILE A 20 -1.14 -11.91 14.04
N ILE A 21 -0.99 -11.01 13.07
CA ILE A 21 -1.30 -9.58 13.24
C ILE A 21 -2.77 -9.39 13.61
N PHE A 22 -3.71 -9.99 12.88
CA PHE A 22 -5.13 -9.86 13.19
C PHE A 22 -5.50 -10.45 14.56
N ILE A 23 -4.95 -11.62 14.91
CA ILE A 23 -5.13 -12.23 16.23
C ILE A 23 -4.60 -11.32 17.33
N SER A 24 -3.45 -10.66 17.12
CA SER A 24 -2.88 -9.73 18.10
C SER A 24 -3.80 -8.54 18.43
N GLY A 25 -4.66 -8.14 17.48
CA GLY A 25 -5.64 -7.08 17.67
C GLY A 25 -6.86 -7.51 18.48
N ILE A 26 -7.30 -8.78 18.33
CA ILE A 26 -8.50 -9.31 18.99
C ILE A 26 -8.41 -9.19 20.52
N PHE A 27 -7.22 -9.42 21.08
CA PHE A 27 -7.01 -9.43 22.54
C PHE A 27 -6.76 -8.05 23.15
N LYS A 28 -6.72 -6.98 22.36
CA LYS A 28 -6.47 -5.63 22.86
C LYS A 28 -7.75 -4.94 23.31
N GLU A 29 -7.63 -4.16 24.40
CA GLU A 29 -8.70 -3.27 24.82
C GLU A 29 -8.95 -2.19 23.75
N LYS A 30 -10.22 -2.04 23.38
CA LYS A 30 -10.62 -1.10 22.33
C LYS A 30 -10.87 0.27 22.98
N PRO A 31 -10.37 1.36 22.39
CA PRO A 31 -10.55 2.68 22.96
C PRO A 31 -12.04 3.03 23.00
N LYS A 32 -12.57 3.29 24.20
CA LYS A 32 -13.93 3.79 24.42
C LYS A 32 -13.90 5.31 24.32
N ARG A 33 -13.89 5.85 23.10
CA ARG A 33 -13.96 7.30 22.88
C ARG A 33 -14.71 7.62 21.59
N GLU A 34 -15.34 8.79 21.58
CA GLU A 34 -15.97 9.33 20.40
C GLU A 34 -14.89 9.85 19.44
N PHE A 35 -14.99 9.47 18.17
CA PHE A 35 -14.06 9.94 17.14
C PHE A 35 -14.59 11.22 16.51
N MET A 36 -13.69 12.11 16.11
CA MET A 36 -14.04 13.26 15.28
C MET A 36 -14.83 12.81 14.03
N SER A 37 -15.69 13.70 13.54
CA SER A 37 -16.44 13.50 12.30
C SER A 37 -15.50 13.41 11.09
N CYS A 38 -15.99 12.86 9.97
CA CYS A 38 -15.21 12.80 8.73
C CYS A 38 -14.82 14.20 8.22
N ASP A 39 -15.71 15.19 8.41
CA ASP A 39 -15.47 16.57 8.02
C ASP A 39 -14.35 17.20 8.87
N GLU A 40 -14.35 16.98 10.19
CA GLU A 40 -13.26 17.41 11.08
C GLU A 40 -11.95 16.69 10.77
N PHE A 41 -12.01 15.40 10.47
CA PHE A 41 -10.85 14.61 10.04
C PHE A 41 -10.19 15.19 8.78
N ILE A 42 -10.98 15.57 7.76
CA ILE A 42 -10.44 16.19 6.54
C ILE A 42 -9.79 17.53 6.86
N LYS A 43 -10.43 18.36 7.69
CA LYS A 43 -9.86 19.65 8.10
C LYS A 43 -8.56 19.48 8.89
N ASP A 44 -8.48 18.49 9.78
CA ASP A 44 -7.26 18.19 10.54
C ASP A 44 -6.14 17.67 9.63
N TRP A 45 -6.48 16.79 8.67
CA TRP A 45 -5.53 16.33 7.65
C TRP A 45 -4.96 17.50 6.82
N LEU A 46 -5.81 18.44 6.38
CA LEU A 46 -5.36 19.63 5.64
C LEU A 46 -4.41 20.51 6.46
N LYS A 47 -4.66 20.68 7.76
CA LYS A 47 -3.78 21.43 8.66
C LYS A 47 -2.39 20.82 8.74
N ASP A 48 -2.31 19.49 8.89
CA ASP A 48 -1.05 18.75 8.95
C ASP A 48 -0.24 18.84 7.63
N HIS A 49 -0.89 19.07 6.49
CA HIS A 49 -0.24 19.15 5.17
C HIS A 49 0.16 20.58 4.75
N GLY A 50 0.41 21.46 5.73
CA GLY A 50 0.87 22.84 5.48
C GLY A 50 -0.22 23.79 4.99
N GLN A 51 -1.47 23.35 4.95
CA GLN A 51 -2.60 24.14 4.44
C GLN A 51 -3.37 24.87 5.55
N ALA A 52 -2.80 24.96 6.75
CA ALA A 52 -3.38 25.59 7.92
C ALA A 52 -3.86 27.05 7.67
N HIS A 53 -3.25 27.75 6.71
CA HIS A 53 -3.54 29.15 6.40
C HIS A 53 -4.80 29.34 5.51
N LYS A 54 -5.33 28.28 4.87
CA LYS A 54 -6.51 28.33 3.97
C LYS A 54 -7.41 27.10 4.11
N VAL A 55 -7.52 26.56 5.32
CA VAL A 55 -8.19 25.27 5.57
C VAL A 55 -9.63 25.24 5.04
N ASP A 56 -10.43 26.28 5.30
CA ASP A 56 -11.85 26.26 4.90
C ASP A 56 -12.05 26.37 3.39
N GLU A 57 -11.25 27.21 2.70
CA GLU A 57 -11.26 27.31 1.24
C GLU A 57 -10.84 25.99 0.59
N GLN A 58 -9.78 25.38 1.10
CA GLN A 58 -9.26 24.13 0.57
C GLN A 58 -10.15 22.94 0.87
N TYR A 59 -10.76 22.93 2.04
CA TYR A 59 -11.78 21.96 2.40
C TYR A 59 -12.98 22.04 1.44
N ALA A 60 -13.46 23.24 1.12
CA ALA A 60 -14.54 23.43 0.15
C ALA A 60 -14.17 22.94 -1.26
N LYS A 61 -12.90 23.10 -1.65
CA LYS A 61 -12.36 22.56 -2.91
C LYS A 61 -12.26 21.03 -2.86
N MET A 62 -11.65 20.49 -1.82
CA MET A 62 -11.42 19.06 -1.63
C MET A 62 -12.73 18.27 -1.59
N LYS A 63 -13.80 18.84 -1.00
CA LYS A 63 -15.15 18.26 -1.03
C LYS A 63 -15.73 18.08 -2.44
N LYS A 64 -15.19 18.76 -3.45
CA LYS A 64 -15.59 18.61 -4.86
C LYS A 64 -14.72 17.59 -5.60
N ASP A 65 -13.48 17.44 -5.18
CA ASP A 65 -12.45 16.59 -5.80
C ASP A 65 -12.61 15.10 -5.43
N PRO A 66 -12.16 14.17 -6.29
CA PRO A 66 -12.19 12.73 -6.00
C PRO A 66 -11.47 12.36 -4.69
N ALA A 67 -10.38 13.05 -4.36
CA ALA A 67 -9.64 12.83 -3.13
C ALA A 67 -10.51 13.07 -1.88
N GLY A 68 -11.25 14.19 -1.82
CA GLY A 68 -12.12 14.46 -0.66
C GLY A 68 -13.43 13.69 -0.67
N LYS A 69 -13.97 13.36 -1.86
CA LYS A 69 -15.24 12.63 -1.97
C LYS A 69 -15.11 11.12 -1.77
N LEU A 70 -14.00 10.54 -2.19
CA LEU A 70 -13.81 9.09 -2.21
C LEU A 70 -12.69 8.65 -1.28
N TYR A 71 -11.47 9.17 -1.49
CA TYR A 71 -10.30 8.71 -0.74
C TYR A 71 -10.44 9.01 0.76
N MET A 72 -10.78 10.24 1.16
CA MET A 72 -10.87 10.61 2.57
C MET A 72 -11.95 9.84 3.37
N PRO A 73 -13.18 9.65 2.85
CA PRO A 73 -14.17 8.82 3.55
C PRO A 73 -13.76 7.35 3.64
N ILE A 74 -13.08 6.81 2.62
CA ILE A 74 -12.58 5.43 2.64
C ILE A 74 -11.49 5.27 3.70
N THR A 75 -10.49 6.16 3.74
CA THR A 75 -9.41 6.08 4.73
C THR A 75 -9.94 6.27 6.15
N TYR A 76 -10.85 7.23 6.36
CA TYR A 76 -11.53 7.45 7.65
C TYR A 76 -12.36 6.23 8.09
N GLY A 77 -13.14 5.65 7.16
CA GLY A 77 -13.92 4.45 7.42
C GLY A 77 -13.06 3.24 7.75
N GLY A 78 -12.00 3.03 6.95
CA GLY A 78 -10.99 2.01 7.16
C GLY A 78 -10.30 2.15 8.50
N ALA A 79 -9.88 3.36 8.88
CA ALA A 79 -9.23 3.61 10.16
C ALA A 79 -10.13 3.22 11.34
N LYS A 80 -11.41 3.61 11.31
CA LYS A 80 -12.38 3.17 12.34
C LYS A 80 -12.56 1.65 12.37
N PHE A 81 -12.55 0.99 11.21
CA PHE A 81 -12.63 -0.47 11.14
C PHE A 81 -11.41 -1.13 11.78
N PHE A 82 -10.21 -0.73 11.43
CA PHE A 82 -8.97 -1.27 11.99
C PHE A 82 -8.81 -0.97 13.50
N ILE A 83 -9.22 0.21 13.95
CA ILE A 83 -9.28 0.53 15.38
C ILE A 83 -10.24 -0.41 16.12
N LYS A 84 -11.41 -0.71 15.52
CA LYS A 84 -12.35 -1.70 16.08
C LYS A 84 -11.79 -3.11 16.10
N LEU A 85 -10.82 -3.44 15.25
CA LEU A 85 -10.06 -4.69 15.28
C LEU A 85 -8.90 -4.67 16.29
N GLY A 86 -8.64 -3.56 16.99
CA GLY A 86 -7.55 -3.43 17.96
C GLY A 86 -6.17 -3.25 17.31
N LEU A 87 -6.12 -2.88 16.03
CA LEU A 87 -4.88 -2.66 15.29
C LEU A 87 -4.41 -1.21 15.45
N ASN A 88 -3.12 -1.04 15.71
CA ASN A 88 -2.47 0.27 15.79
C ASN A 88 -1.94 0.69 14.40
N PRO A 89 -1.53 1.96 14.22
CA PRO A 89 -1.03 2.46 12.93
C PRO A 89 0.07 1.56 12.34
N ASN A 90 1.13 1.29 13.11
CA ASN A 90 2.28 0.51 12.63
C ASN A 90 1.90 -0.90 12.17
N LEU A 91 0.97 -1.58 12.87
CA LEU A 91 0.49 -2.90 12.45
C LEU A 91 -0.25 -2.82 11.11
N VAL A 92 -0.96 -1.73 10.84
CA VAL A 92 -1.62 -1.50 9.55
C VAL A 92 -0.59 -1.19 8.45
N SER A 93 0.46 -0.42 8.74
CA SER A 93 1.60 -0.23 7.82
C SER A 93 2.24 -1.58 7.47
N PHE A 94 2.44 -2.46 8.46
CA PHE A 94 2.96 -3.82 8.23
C PHE A 94 2.01 -4.70 7.42
N ILE A 95 0.69 -4.55 7.59
CA ILE A 95 -0.28 -5.21 6.70
C ILE A 95 -0.07 -4.74 5.27
N GLY A 96 0.06 -3.43 5.03
CA GLY A 96 0.38 -2.85 3.73
C GLY A 96 1.63 -3.49 3.11
N LEU A 97 2.72 -3.59 3.88
CA LEU A 97 3.96 -4.24 3.45
C LEU A 97 3.75 -5.72 3.07
N ILE A 98 3.00 -6.49 3.86
CA ILE A 98 2.70 -7.89 3.56
C ILE A 98 1.89 -8.01 2.27
N LEU A 99 0.95 -7.10 2.03
CA LEU A 99 0.20 -7.05 0.78
C LEU A 99 1.10 -6.70 -0.40
N SER A 100 2.09 -5.81 -0.25
CA SER A 100 3.11 -5.54 -1.26
C SER A 100 3.94 -6.78 -1.60
N PHE A 101 4.26 -7.64 -0.62
CA PHE A 101 4.88 -8.94 -0.88
C PHE A 101 3.96 -9.92 -1.60
N PHE A 102 2.65 -9.92 -1.29
CA PHE A 102 1.68 -10.70 -2.06
C PHE A 102 1.55 -10.21 -3.50
N ILE A 103 1.61 -8.89 -3.74
CA ILE A 103 1.67 -8.32 -5.09
C ILE A 103 2.93 -8.80 -5.80
N PHE A 104 4.10 -8.67 -5.16
CA PHE A 104 5.38 -9.11 -5.72
C PHE A 104 5.33 -10.57 -6.17
N TRP A 105 4.89 -11.46 -5.28
CA TRP A 105 4.73 -12.87 -5.58
C TRP A 105 3.67 -13.12 -6.65
N GLY A 106 2.52 -12.45 -6.53
CA GLY A 106 1.38 -12.60 -7.44
C GLY A 106 1.72 -12.23 -8.88
N VAL A 107 2.46 -11.13 -9.11
CA VAL A 107 2.88 -10.72 -10.46
C VAL A 107 3.78 -11.77 -11.09
N ILE A 108 4.73 -12.32 -10.34
CA ILE A 108 5.63 -13.36 -10.83
C ILE A 108 4.85 -14.62 -11.19
N MET A 109 3.95 -15.05 -10.31
CA MET A 109 3.07 -16.20 -10.57
C MET A 109 2.20 -15.97 -11.80
N ALA A 110 1.52 -14.82 -11.87
CA ALA A 110 0.63 -14.49 -12.98
C ALA A 110 1.39 -14.42 -14.31
N SER A 111 2.60 -13.84 -14.31
CA SER A 111 3.43 -13.78 -15.52
C SER A 111 3.80 -15.17 -16.04
N ALA A 112 4.02 -16.16 -15.17
CA ALA A 112 4.37 -17.51 -15.61
C ALA A 112 3.24 -18.20 -16.39
N GLY A 113 1.99 -17.79 -16.19
CA GLY A 113 0.82 -18.37 -16.85
C GLY A 113 0.24 -17.53 -17.99
N HIS A 114 0.40 -16.20 -17.92
CA HIS A 114 -0.28 -15.25 -18.82
C HIS A 114 0.27 -15.20 -20.24
N THR A 115 1.47 -15.73 -20.46
CA THR A 115 2.07 -15.86 -21.81
C THR A 115 1.56 -17.10 -22.56
N LEU A 116 0.73 -17.92 -21.93
CA LEU A 116 0.13 -19.12 -22.51
C LEU A 116 -1.25 -18.81 -23.11
N ASP A 117 -1.72 -19.67 -24.02
CA ASP A 117 -3.03 -19.51 -24.62
C ASP A 117 -4.15 -19.57 -23.56
N LEU A 118 -5.00 -18.52 -23.55
CA LEU A 118 -6.01 -18.30 -22.52
C LEU A 118 -7.00 -19.45 -22.37
N ILE A 119 -7.34 -20.13 -23.46
CA ILE A 119 -8.41 -21.14 -23.51
C ILE A 119 -7.85 -22.54 -23.28
N THR A 120 -6.65 -22.80 -23.80
CA THR A 120 -6.11 -24.16 -23.89
C THR A 120 -5.03 -24.46 -22.85
N GLN A 121 -4.30 -23.45 -22.36
CA GLN A 121 -3.06 -23.67 -21.60
C GLN A 121 -2.89 -22.77 -20.38
N GLN A 122 -3.61 -21.64 -20.30
CA GLN A 122 -3.44 -20.69 -19.23
C GLN A 122 -3.97 -21.24 -17.88
N PRO A 123 -3.08 -21.43 -16.89
CA PRO A 123 -3.51 -21.81 -15.55
C PRO A 123 -4.25 -20.65 -14.87
N PHE A 124 -5.08 -20.96 -13.86
CA PHE A 124 -5.90 -19.96 -13.15
C PHE A 124 -5.10 -18.73 -12.68
N TYR A 125 -3.85 -18.94 -12.26
CA TYR A 125 -2.98 -17.87 -11.80
C TYR A 125 -2.57 -16.88 -12.89
N GLY A 126 -2.55 -17.29 -14.17
CA GLY A 126 -2.28 -16.39 -15.30
C GLY A 126 -3.32 -15.27 -15.45
N SER A 127 -4.52 -15.45 -14.86
CA SER A 127 -5.60 -14.46 -14.89
C SER A 127 -5.60 -13.52 -13.68
N TRP A 128 -4.65 -13.65 -12.76
CA TRP A 128 -4.63 -12.89 -11.51
C TRP A 128 -4.27 -11.42 -11.68
N PHE A 129 -3.77 -10.97 -12.85
CA PHE A 129 -3.34 -9.59 -13.07
C PHE A 129 -4.41 -8.55 -12.70
N PHE A 130 -5.68 -8.81 -12.99
CA PHE A 130 -6.76 -7.91 -12.60
C PHE A 130 -6.92 -7.81 -11.08
N LEU A 131 -6.89 -8.94 -10.38
CA LEU A 131 -6.98 -8.99 -8.91
C LEU A 131 -5.75 -8.35 -8.25
N ILE A 132 -4.57 -8.57 -8.82
CA ILE A 132 -3.32 -7.96 -8.35
C ILE A 132 -3.36 -6.45 -8.57
N GLY A 133 -3.87 -5.97 -9.71
CA GLY A 133 -4.07 -4.54 -9.95
C GLY A 133 -5.03 -3.89 -8.94
N LEU A 134 -6.13 -4.57 -8.61
CA LEU A 134 -7.02 -4.13 -7.53
C LEU A 134 -6.31 -4.13 -6.17
N LEU A 135 -5.44 -5.10 -5.92
CA LEU A 135 -4.66 -5.18 -4.69
C LEU A 135 -3.66 -4.01 -4.58
N VAL A 136 -2.98 -3.64 -5.68
CA VAL A 136 -2.10 -2.46 -5.74
C VAL A 136 -2.87 -1.17 -5.44
N LEU A 137 -4.07 -1.02 -6.00
CA LEU A 137 -4.93 0.12 -5.68
C LEU A 137 -5.34 0.13 -4.21
N TYR A 138 -5.65 -1.04 -3.65
CA TYR A 138 -5.99 -1.17 -2.23
C TYR A 138 -4.79 -0.85 -1.32
N THR A 139 -3.58 -1.31 -1.63
CA THR A 139 -2.38 -1.01 -0.82
C THR A 139 -2.10 0.48 -0.78
N GLY A 140 -2.27 1.19 -1.90
CA GLY A 140 -2.14 2.66 -1.93
C GLY A 140 -3.21 3.40 -1.11
N ILE A 141 -4.40 2.82 -0.94
CA ILE A 141 -5.41 3.36 -0.01
C ILE A 141 -5.06 3.02 1.44
N SER A 142 -4.51 1.82 1.67
CA SER A 142 -4.18 1.32 3.01
C SER A 142 -3.07 2.13 3.69
N ASP A 143 -2.14 2.69 2.92
CA ASP A 143 -1.17 3.68 3.38
C ASP A 143 -1.88 4.84 4.12
N GLY A 144 -2.83 5.50 3.47
CA GLY A 144 -3.62 6.56 4.12
C GLY A 144 -4.45 6.14 5.35
N ILE A 145 -4.66 4.84 5.57
CA ILE A 145 -5.43 4.33 6.72
C ILE A 145 -4.61 4.41 8.01
N ASP A 146 -3.31 4.11 8.01
CA ASP A 146 -2.53 4.10 9.26
C ASP A 146 -2.34 5.52 9.84
N GLY A 147 -2.10 6.52 8.99
CA GLY A 147 -2.03 7.93 9.35
C GLY A 147 -3.39 8.43 9.80
N ALA A 148 -4.47 7.90 9.22
CA ALA A 148 -5.82 8.14 9.70
C ALA A 148 -6.06 7.54 11.08
N ILE A 149 -5.57 6.32 11.36
CA ILE A 149 -5.64 5.71 12.70
C ILE A 149 -4.86 6.57 13.70
N ALA A 150 -3.64 6.99 13.36
CA ALA A 150 -2.79 7.80 14.24
C ALA A 150 -3.45 9.14 14.58
N ARG A 151 -4.08 9.78 13.59
CA ARG A 151 -4.83 11.03 13.76
C ARG A 151 -6.09 10.84 14.58
N LEU A 152 -6.89 9.83 14.25
CA LEU A 152 -8.10 9.54 15.01
C LEU A 152 -7.71 9.29 16.46
N LEU A 153 -6.77 8.38 16.72
CA LEU A 153 -6.29 8.00 18.06
C LEU A 153 -5.49 9.08 18.80
N ASP A 154 -5.14 10.18 18.16
CA ASP A 154 -4.28 11.23 18.70
C ASP A 154 -2.95 10.68 19.26
N ILE A 155 -2.33 9.76 18.50
CA ILE A 155 -1.07 9.08 18.83
C ILE A 155 0.00 9.30 17.75
N LYS A 156 -0.11 10.42 17.01
CA LYS A 156 0.89 10.81 15.99
C LYS A 156 2.28 10.88 16.64
N SER A 157 3.28 10.27 16.00
CA SER A 157 4.66 10.27 16.50
C SER A 157 5.67 10.38 15.38
N LYS A 158 6.83 10.99 15.67
CA LYS A 158 7.93 11.12 14.69
C LYS A 158 8.49 9.75 14.28
N THR A 159 8.61 8.82 15.22
CA THR A 159 9.07 7.45 14.92
C THR A 159 8.07 6.69 14.06
N GLY A 160 6.76 6.88 14.29
CA GLY A 160 5.72 6.32 13.43
C GLY A 160 5.82 6.84 12.00
N ALA A 161 5.87 8.15 11.82
CA ALA A 161 6.02 8.77 10.50
C ALA A 161 7.31 8.35 9.78
N TRP A 162 8.41 8.16 10.51
CA TRP A 162 9.65 7.64 9.94
C TRP A 162 9.53 6.17 9.48
N LEU A 163 8.88 5.32 10.29
CA LEU A 163 8.66 3.91 9.94
C LEU A 163 7.75 3.79 8.71
N ASP A 164 6.70 4.59 8.67
CA ASP A 164 5.74 4.70 7.56
C ASP A 164 6.44 5.00 6.24
N ASN A 165 7.21 6.10 6.20
CA ASN A 165 8.02 6.47 5.04
C ASN A 165 8.96 5.33 4.57
N ILE A 166 9.58 4.58 5.49
CA ILE A 166 10.44 3.44 5.14
C ILE A 166 9.61 2.31 4.51
N ILE A 167 8.48 1.95 5.12
CA ILE A 167 7.61 0.88 4.65
C ILE A 167 7.09 1.21 3.25
N ASP A 168 6.75 2.47 2.98
CA ASP A 168 6.32 2.93 1.65
C ASP A 168 7.42 2.77 0.62
N ARG A 169 8.66 3.18 0.93
CA ARG A 169 9.78 3.02 0.00
C ARG A 169 10.05 1.54 -0.31
N VAL A 170 9.98 0.68 0.70
CA VAL A 170 10.14 -0.77 0.49
C VAL A 170 8.98 -1.33 -0.35
N SER A 171 7.75 -0.91 -0.08
CA SER A 171 6.56 -1.35 -0.82
C SER A 171 6.61 -0.93 -2.29
N ASP A 172 6.97 0.32 -2.58
CA ASP A 172 7.13 0.83 -3.95
C ASP A 172 8.18 0.01 -4.72
N ILE A 173 9.32 -0.28 -4.09
CA ILE A 173 10.36 -1.11 -4.71
C ILE A 173 9.86 -2.53 -4.95
N LEU A 174 9.14 -3.15 -4.02
CA LEU A 174 8.60 -4.50 -4.19
C LEU A 174 7.64 -4.57 -5.38
N VAL A 175 6.74 -3.58 -5.54
CA VAL A 175 5.79 -3.52 -6.65
C VAL A 175 6.49 -3.27 -7.99
N LEU A 176 7.64 -2.57 -8.01
CA LEU A 176 8.40 -2.34 -9.24
C LEU A 176 9.31 -3.53 -9.59
N VAL A 177 10.04 -4.06 -8.62
CA VAL A 177 11.07 -5.09 -8.86
C VAL A 177 10.45 -6.45 -9.19
N CYS A 178 9.17 -6.68 -8.89
CA CYS A 178 8.47 -7.91 -9.27
C CYS A 178 8.39 -8.14 -10.78
N PHE A 179 8.53 -7.08 -11.59
CA PHE A 179 8.56 -7.18 -13.06
C PHE A 179 9.90 -7.68 -13.60
N VAL A 180 11.00 -7.52 -12.86
CA VAL A 180 12.36 -7.89 -13.33
C VAL A 180 12.50 -9.37 -13.69
N PRO A 181 12.06 -10.35 -12.88
CA PRO A 181 12.17 -11.76 -13.24
C PRO A 181 11.12 -12.22 -14.26
N THR A 182 10.26 -11.33 -14.75
CA THR A 182 9.15 -11.66 -15.67
C THR A 182 9.52 -11.38 -17.12
N SER A 183 8.81 -12.00 -18.07
CA SER A 183 8.93 -11.68 -19.49
C SER A 183 8.00 -10.54 -19.94
N LEU A 184 7.32 -9.83 -19.02
CA LEU A 184 6.30 -8.83 -19.35
C LEU A 184 6.88 -7.56 -20.00
N LEU A 185 8.16 -7.28 -19.76
CA LEU A 185 8.85 -6.09 -20.29
C LEU A 185 9.80 -6.41 -21.44
N VAL A 186 9.86 -7.67 -21.87
CA VAL A 186 10.77 -8.14 -22.91
C VAL A 186 9.95 -8.58 -24.11
N TYR A 187 10.26 -8.02 -25.29
CA TYR A 187 9.59 -8.33 -26.55
C TYR A 187 10.61 -8.87 -27.56
N PRO A 188 10.94 -10.18 -27.51
CA PRO A 188 12.00 -10.78 -28.32
C PRO A 188 11.75 -10.66 -29.83
N SER A 189 10.49 -10.71 -30.26
CA SER A 189 10.11 -10.56 -31.68
C SER A 189 10.53 -9.22 -32.29
N TYR A 190 10.72 -8.19 -31.45
CA TYR A 190 11.16 -6.86 -31.85
C TYR A 190 12.58 -6.53 -31.37
N GLY A 191 13.23 -7.46 -30.66
CA GLY A 191 14.54 -7.22 -30.04
C GLY A 191 14.52 -6.12 -28.97
N LEU A 192 13.37 -5.88 -28.32
CA LEU A 192 13.18 -4.82 -27.33
C LEU A 192 13.20 -5.39 -25.91
N ASP A 193 13.92 -4.73 -25.01
CA ASP A 193 13.94 -5.00 -23.57
C ASP A 193 13.72 -3.69 -22.81
N PHE A 194 12.60 -3.61 -22.09
CA PHE A 194 12.20 -2.44 -21.30
C PHE A 194 12.44 -2.63 -19.79
N THR A 195 13.15 -3.69 -19.37
CA THR A 195 13.44 -3.97 -17.94
C THR A 195 14.18 -2.81 -17.27
N TRP A 196 14.96 -2.02 -18.03
CA TRP A 196 15.64 -0.82 -17.54
C TRP A 196 14.68 0.22 -16.94
N ILE A 197 13.41 0.28 -17.39
CA ILE A 197 12.39 1.22 -16.87
C ILE A 197 12.17 0.98 -15.37
N VAL A 198 12.23 -0.27 -14.90
CA VAL A 198 12.07 -0.60 -13.47
C VAL A 198 13.16 0.10 -12.65
N TRP A 199 14.42 -0.06 -13.06
CA TRP A 199 15.56 0.54 -12.36
C TRP A 199 15.56 2.06 -12.42
N THR A 200 15.17 2.63 -13.57
CA THR A 200 14.99 4.08 -13.70
C THR A 200 13.92 4.61 -12.74
N ASN A 201 12.77 3.94 -12.62
CA ASN A 201 11.72 4.39 -11.69
C ASN A 201 12.16 4.27 -10.23
N ILE A 202 12.82 3.18 -9.84
CA ILE A 202 13.38 3.03 -8.48
C ILE A 202 14.37 4.17 -8.18
N PHE A 203 15.25 4.48 -9.13
CA PHE A 203 16.21 5.58 -8.99
C PHE A 203 15.53 6.94 -8.84
N LEU A 204 14.50 7.22 -9.66
CA LEU A 204 13.73 8.47 -9.58
C LEU A 204 12.99 8.60 -8.25
N ILE A 205 12.40 7.51 -7.75
CA ILE A 205 11.74 7.47 -6.45
C ILE A 205 12.72 7.81 -5.33
N PHE A 206 13.93 7.22 -5.35
CA PHE A 206 14.93 7.52 -4.33
C PHE A 206 15.48 8.93 -4.41
N ILE A 207 15.71 9.47 -5.61
CA ILE A 207 16.10 10.87 -5.77
C ILE A 207 15.02 11.79 -5.21
N TYR A 208 13.76 11.54 -5.56
CA TYR A 208 12.63 12.34 -5.10
C TYR A 208 12.56 12.34 -3.56
N GLU A 209 12.60 11.16 -2.95
CA GLU A 209 12.52 11.04 -1.49
C GLU A 209 13.74 11.66 -0.80
N TYR A 210 14.94 11.47 -1.36
CA TYR A 210 16.15 12.09 -0.82
C TYR A 210 16.07 13.62 -0.88
N MET A 211 15.62 14.18 -2.01
CA MET A 211 15.44 15.64 -2.16
C MET A 211 14.41 16.18 -1.17
N ARG A 212 13.29 15.48 -0.98
CA ARG A 212 12.27 15.83 0.00
C ARG A 212 12.82 15.81 1.43
N ALA A 213 13.42 14.69 1.84
CA ALA A 213 14.01 14.54 3.17
C ALA A 213 15.11 15.57 3.46
N ARG A 214 15.90 15.94 2.44
CA ARG A 214 16.95 16.96 2.56
C ARG A 214 16.41 18.39 2.62
N HIS A 215 15.24 18.65 2.07
CA HIS A 215 14.59 19.96 2.13
C HIS A 215 13.85 20.16 3.47
N GLU A 216 13.28 19.09 4.03
CA GLU A 216 12.55 19.11 5.30
C GLU A 216 13.47 19.10 6.54
N GLY A 217 14.73 18.66 6.42
CA GLY A 217 15.71 18.54 7.51
C GLY A 217 16.85 19.56 7.46
#